data_AF-A0A7T3PCQ5-F1
#
_entry.id   AF-A0A7T3PCQ5-F1
#
_cell.length_a   1.000
_cell.length_b   1.000
_cell.length_c   1.000
_cell.angle_alpha   90.00
_cell.angle_beta   90.00
_cell.angle_gamma   90.00
#
_symmetry.space_group_name_H-M   'P 1'
#
loop_
_entity.id
_entity.type
_entity.pdbx_description
1 polymer ?
#
loop_
_entity_poly.entity_id
_entity_poly.type
_entity_poly.pdbx_seq_one_letter_code
_entity_poly.pdbx_strand_id
1 'polypeptide(L)'
;QMGLLSSDVWYVIDYMLETINIYYLLFNFILRKTPYNFYLILSNIKINYFLLYLFKNQLWLKVLKWWKNLKKIDISWNFNFHLNRSCLSLDFCRQQRQSKNNNKSIQSAGNLYMNNIIKGSSETIRQLSKLKKLNSSFEDAISTFSSKSDIKFIHWFAGIIDGDGNFDLRKESNQIILKSIRIKLHNRDLRILTRIQNNLNFGKIRYDKNKPYSIYIISKKEDMKNIINLLNGIIKIKISAFKKACSYFNIQYIEPNYNLEALDPYFSGLIDTDGSIIFNYASNRIE
;
A
#
# COMPACT_ATOMS: atom_id res chain seq x y z
N GLN A 1 -23.64 38.18 -38.79
CA GLN A 1 -22.67 37.07 -38.98
C GLN A 1 -22.18 36.64 -37.59
N MET A 2 -22.82 35.62 -36.99
CA MET A 2 -22.30 35.01 -35.76
C MET A 2 -21.24 33.99 -36.15
N GLY A 3 -19.99 34.28 -35.80
CA GLY A 3 -18.86 33.37 -36.04
C GLY A 3 -19.00 32.13 -35.17
N LEU A 4 -19.09 30.96 -35.81
CA LEU A 4 -19.00 29.67 -35.15
C LEU A 4 -17.60 29.57 -34.51
N LEU A 5 -17.56 29.51 -33.18
CA LEU A 5 -16.35 29.19 -32.43
C LEU A 5 -15.92 27.76 -32.79
N SER A 6 -14.62 27.56 -33.03
CA SER A 6 -14.07 26.25 -33.39
C SER A 6 -14.35 25.22 -32.29
N SER A 7 -14.49 23.95 -32.69
CA SER A 7 -14.72 22.80 -31.80
C SER A 7 -13.74 22.74 -30.62
N ASP A 8 -12.53 23.25 -30.81
CA ASP A 8 -11.46 23.23 -29.82
C ASP A 8 -11.76 24.18 -28.64
N VAL A 9 -12.48 25.28 -28.89
CA VAL A 9 -12.88 26.23 -27.84
C VAL A 9 -13.93 25.61 -26.92
N TRP A 10 -14.88 24.87 -27.47
CA TRP A 10 -15.90 24.16 -26.69
C TRP A 10 -15.29 23.07 -25.81
N TYR A 11 -14.34 22.30 -26.36
CA TYR A 11 -13.63 21.28 -25.59
C TYR A 11 -12.88 21.86 -24.37
N VAL A 12 -12.25 23.02 -24.54
CA VAL A 12 -11.55 23.71 -23.43
C VAL A 12 -12.55 24.22 -22.40
N ILE A 13 -13.70 24.76 -22.82
CA ILE A 13 -14.74 25.24 -21.90
C ILE A 13 -15.34 24.09 -21.09
N ASP A 14 -15.66 22.97 -21.74
CA ASP A 14 -16.23 21.79 -21.07
C ASP A 14 -15.24 21.20 -20.06
N TYR A 15 -13.96 21.09 -20.44
CA TYR A 15 -12.90 20.64 -19.53
C TYR A 15 -12.74 21.57 -18.30
N MET A 16 -12.86 22.89 -18.50
CA MET A 16 -12.80 23.86 -17.41
C MET A 16 -14.03 23.78 -16.50
N LEU A 17 -15.22 23.55 -17.04
CA LEU A 17 -16.45 23.39 -16.26
C LEU A 17 -16.44 22.10 -15.45
N GLU A 18 -15.97 21.00 -16.03
CA GLU A 18 -15.82 19.72 -15.32
C GLU A 18 -14.81 19.82 -14.17
N THR A 19 -13.66 20.47 -14.39
CA THR A 19 -12.68 20.68 -13.33
C THR A 19 -13.24 21.56 -12.21
N ILE A 20 -13.96 22.64 -12.52
CA ILE A 20 -14.63 23.48 -11.53
C ILE A 20 -15.66 22.68 -10.72
N ASN A 21 -16.48 21.86 -11.36
CA ASN A 21 -17.48 21.02 -10.70
C ASN A 21 -16.84 19.99 -9.75
N ILE A 22 -15.72 19.37 -10.16
CA ILE A 22 -14.98 18.44 -9.30
C ILE A 22 -14.43 19.14 -8.06
N TYR A 23 -13.84 20.33 -8.22
CA TYR A 23 -13.35 21.12 -7.08
C TYR A 23 -14.49 21.57 -6.16
N TYR A 24 -15.65 21.93 -6.71
CA TYR A 24 -16.84 22.30 -5.94
C TYR A 24 -17.39 21.12 -5.12
N LEU A 25 -17.46 19.92 -5.72
CA LEU A 25 -17.90 18.70 -5.03
C LEU A 25 -16.91 18.27 -3.93
N LEU A 26 -15.61 18.33 -4.20
CA LEU A 26 -14.56 18.09 -3.21
C LEU A 26 -14.63 19.11 -2.06
N PHE A 27 -14.89 20.38 -2.38
CA PHE A 27 -15.07 21.43 -1.39
C PHE A 27 -16.28 21.18 -0.49
N ASN A 28 -17.43 20.84 -1.07
CA ASN A 28 -18.65 20.49 -0.31
C ASN A 28 -18.48 19.22 0.55
N PHE A 29 -17.72 18.24 0.06
CA PHE A 29 -17.40 17.03 0.82
C PHE A 29 -16.53 17.34 2.05
N ILE A 30 -15.56 18.24 1.90
CA ILE A 30 -14.68 18.69 3.00
C ILE A 30 -15.47 19.55 4.01
N LEU A 31 -16.38 20.41 3.52
CA LEU A 31 -17.25 21.24 4.36
C LEU A 31 -18.17 20.40 5.26
N ARG A 32 -18.67 19.26 4.78
CA ARG A 32 -19.53 18.37 5.58
C ARG A 32 -18.81 17.65 6.72
N LYS A 33 -17.47 17.64 6.76
CA LYS A 33 -16.69 16.83 7.70
C LYS A 33 -15.87 17.62 8.73
N THR A 34 -15.96 18.95 8.79
CA THR A 34 -15.09 19.74 9.67
C THR A 34 -15.86 20.72 10.58
N PRO A 35 -15.50 20.84 11.87
CA PRO A 35 -16.16 21.74 12.81
C PRO A 35 -15.81 23.22 12.56
N TYR A 36 -16.78 24.10 12.87
CA TYR A 36 -16.84 25.53 12.50
C TYR A 36 -15.58 26.37 12.79
N ASN A 37 -14.80 26.06 13.83
CA ASN A 37 -13.64 26.88 14.21
C ASN A 37 -12.40 26.71 13.30
N PHE A 38 -12.35 25.68 12.46
CA PHE A 38 -11.26 25.49 11.48
C PHE A 38 -11.46 26.32 10.18
N TYR A 39 -12.66 26.89 10.01
CA TYR A 39 -13.12 27.62 8.84
C TYR A 39 -12.37 28.94 8.61
N LEU A 40 -12.16 29.72 9.68
CA LEU A 40 -11.53 31.05 9.61
C LEU A 40 -10.03 31.01 9.28
N ILE A 41 -9.37 29.89 9.59
CA ILE A 41 -7.92 29.73 9.37
C ILE A 41 -7.65 29.22 7.96
N LEU A 42 -8.45 28.28 7.45
CA LEU A 42 -8.26 27.72 6.10
C LEU A 42 -8.75 28.64 4.97
N SER A 43 -9.80 29.44 5.20
CA SER A 43 -10.30 30.39 4.20
C SER A 43 -9.25 31.47 3.90
N ASN A 44 -8.60 32.02 4.94
CA ASN A 44 -7.55 33.03 4.80
C ASN A 44 -6.26 32.50 4.14
N ILE A 45 -5.89 31.24 4.38
CA ILE A 45 -4.67 30.67 3.79
C ILE A 45 -4.87 30.28 2.31
N LYS A 46 -6.03 29.73 1.94
CA LYS A 46 -6.29 29.29 0.55
C LYS A 46 -6.61 30.42 -0.41
N ILE A 47 -7.31 31.46 0.06
CA ILE A 47 -7.57 32.67 -0.75
C ILE A 47 -6.24 33.34 -1.14
N ASN A 48 -5.26 33.37 -0.23
CA ASN A 48 -3.93 33.91 -0.51
C ASN A 48 -3.15 33.12 -1.57
N TYR A 49 -3.20 31.78 -1.55
CA TYR A 49 -2.50 30.97 -2.57
C TYR A 49 -3.14 31.07 -3.96
N PHE A 50 -4.48 31.13 -4.02
CA PHE A 50 -5.20 31.29 -5.29
C PHE A 50 -4.98 32.69 -5.89
N LEU A 51 -5.00 33.73 -5.05
CA LEU A 51 -4.66 35.09 -5.48
C LEU A 51 -3.19 35.20 -5.91
N LEU A 52 -2.24 34.60 -5.19
CA LEU A 52 -0.84 34.56 -5.61
C LEU A 52 -0.66 33.85 -6.94
N TYR A 53 -1.36 32.74 -7.18
CA TYR A 53 -1.31 32.01 -8.45
C TYR A 53 -1.88 32.83 -9.62
N LEU A 54 -2.98 33.55 -9.39
CA LEU A 54 -3.58 34.44 -10.39
C LEU A 54 -2.71 35.66 -10.71
N PHE A 55 -2.03 36.22 -9.70
CA PHE A 55 -1.09 37.33 -9.86
C PHE A 55 0.19 36.89 -10.61
N LYS A 56 0.76 35.73 -10.27
CA LYS A 56 2.03 35.26 -10.83
C LYS A 56 1.96 34.92 -12.32
N ASN A 57 0.77 34.57 -12.83
CA ASN A 57 0.58 34.15 -14.22
C ASN A 57 -0.12 35.21 -15.11
N GLN A 58 -0.28 36.46 -14.65
CA GLN A 58 -1.04 37.54 -15.34
C GLN A 58 -2.48 37.14 -15.77
N LEU A 59 -3.00 36.03 -15.24
CA LEU A 59 -4.30 35.44 -15.60
C LEU A 59 -5.46 36.30 -15.11
N TRP A 60 -5.26 37.07 -14.06
CA TRP A 60 -6.26 37.99 -13.51
C TRP A 60 -6.74 39.04 -14.54
N LEU A 61 -5.87 39.52 -15.44
CA LEU A 61 -6.26 40.46 -16.49
C LEU A 61 -7.19 39.82 -17.53
N LYS A 62 -6.99 38.54 -17.85
CA LYS A 62 -7.86 37.76 -18.74
C LYS A 62 -9.22 37.49 -18.09
N VAL A 63 -9.22 37.16 -16.80
CA VAL A 63 -10.44 36.96 -16.00
C VAL A 63 -11.24 38.27 -15.88
N LEU A 64 -10.59 39.41 -15.64
CA LEU A 64 -11.24 40.73 -15.60
C LEU A 64 -11.85 41.13 -16.94
N LYS A 65 -11.15 40.85 -18.05
CA LYS A 65 -11.64 41.13 -19.41
C LYS A 65 -12.82 40.24 -19.77
N TRP A 66 -12.79 38.98 -19.35
CA TRP A 66 -13.91 38.03 -19.48
C TRP A 66 -15.11 38.43 -18.62
N TRP A 67 -14.88 38.87 -17.37
CA TRP A 67 -15.95 39.30 -16.46
C TRP A 67 -16.64 40.59 -16.92
N LYS A 68 -15.89 41.53 -17.51
CA LYS A 68 -16.47 42.71 -18.19
C LYS A 68 -17.33 42.34 -19.41
N ASN A 69 -17.03 41.23 -20.09
CA ASN A 69 -17.83 40.73 -21.21
C ASN A 69 -19.08 39.97 -20.75
N LEU A 70 -19.04 39.29 -19.60
CA LEU A 70 -20.19 38.59 -19.04
C LEU A 70 -21.32 39.53 -18.56
N LYS A 71 -20.98 40.72 -18.04
CA LYS A 71 -22.00 41.72 -17.64
C LYS A 71 -22.82 42.30 -18.82
N LYS A 72 -22.51 41.93 -20.07
CA LYS A 72 -23.29 42.27 -21.27
C LYS A 72 -24.24 41.16 -21.73
N ILE A 73 -24.24 40.00 -21.06
CA ILE A 73 -25.03 38.84 -21.47
C ILE A 73 -26.20 38.71 -20.51
N ASP A 74 -27.36 39.19 -20.95
CA ASP A 74 -28.64 39.05 -20.26
C ASP A 74 -29.32 37.77 -20.76
N ILE A 75 -29.28 36.68 -19.99
CA ILE A 75 -29.89 35.40 -20.41
C ILE A 75 -30.51 34.67 -19.22
N SER A 76 -31.85 34.74 -19.16
CA SER A 76 -32.76 33.93 -18.36
C SER A 76 -33.04 32.58 -19.05
N TRP A 77 -32.42 31.48 -18.64
CA TRP A 77 -32.81 30.14 -19.14
C TRP A 77 -32.88 29.10 -18.02
N ASN A 78 -34.09 28.57 -17.81
CA ASN A 78 -34.39 27.39 -17.02
C ASN A 78 -33.82 26.14 -17.70
N PHE A 79 -33.22 25.23 -16.94
CA PHE A 79 -32.83 23.91 -17.42
C PHE A 79 -33.38 22.81 -16.51
N ASN A 80 -34.17 21.93 -17.11
CA ASN A 80 -34.68 20.69 -16.54
C ASN A 80 -33.71 19.56 -16.92
N PHE A 81 -33.30 18.73 -15.96
CA PHE A 81 -32.30 17.68 -16.18
C PHE A 81 -32.96 16.30 -16.24
N HIS A 82 -32.93 15.67 -17.42
CA HIS A 82 -33.22 14.23 -17.57
C HIS A 82 -31.90 13.46 -17.52
N LEU A 83 -31.73 12.63 -16.50
CA LEU A 83 -30.62 11.69 -16.34
C LEU A 83 -30.78 10.52 -17.31
N ASN A 84 -29.74 10.24 -18.11
CA ASN A 84 -29.60 8.96 -18.79
C ASN A 84 -28.24 8.33 -18.49
N ARG A 85 -28.27 7.10 -17.99
CA ARG A 85 -27.13 6.26 -17.59
C ARG A 85 -26.58 5.51 -18.80
N SER A 86 -25.30 5.69 -19.11
CA SER A 86 -24.43 4.62 -19.63
C SER A 86 -22.98 5.10 -19.79
N CYS A 87 -22.03 4.18 -19.58
CA CYS A 87 -20.60 4.27 -19.88
C CYS A 87 -19.67 4.97 -18.87
N LEU A 88 -19.14 4.19 -17.91
CA LEU A 88 -17.83 4.43 -17.29
C LEU A 88 -17.14 3.09 -16.97
N SER A 89 -16.37 2.55 -17.91
CA SER A 89 -15.51 1.38 -17.66
C SER A 89 -14.07 1.51 -18.19
N LEU A 90 -13.61 2.71 -18.58
CA LEU A 90 -12.32 2.84 -19.26
C LEU A 90 -11.24 3.75 -18.61
N ASP A 91 -11.54 4.49 -17.55
CA ASP A 91 -10.56 5.49 -17.04
C ASP A 91 -9.80 5.13 -15.76
N PHE A 92 -10.05 3.97 -15.14
CA PHE A 92 -9.34 3.60 -13.90
C PHE A 92 -7.87 3.17 -14.14
N CYS A 93 -7.50 2.80 -15.37
CA CYS A 93 -6.17 2.25 -15.67
C CYS A 93 -5.07 3.30 -15.93
N ARG A 94 -5.38 4.60 -16.06
CA ARG A 94 -4.37 5.62 -16.41
C ARG A 94 -3.76 6.38 -15.22
N GLN A 95 -4.41 6.42 -14.05
CA GLN A 95 -3.94 7.25 -12.94
C GLN A 95 -2.83 6.65 -12.06
N GLN A 96 -2.52 5.35 -12.16
CA GLN A 96 -1.46 4.75 -11.32
C GLN A 96 -0.05 4.82 -11.92
N ARG A 97 0.14 5.39 -13.12
CA ARG A 97 1.48 5.55 -13.73
C ARG A 97 2.24 6.80 -13.29
N GLN A 98 1.73 7.60 -12.34
CA GLN A 98 2.39 8.85 -11.91
C GLN A 98 2.44 9.09 -10.39
N SER A 99 2.62 8.05 -9.55
CA SER A 99 3.01 8.33 -8.16
C SER A 99 4.53 8.56 -8.07
N LYS A 100 4.96 9.80 -8.29
CA LYS A 100 6.27 10.27 -7.81
C LYS A 100 6.25 10.27 -6.28
N ASN A 101 7.31 9.71 -5.69
CA ASN A 101 7.57 9.68 -4.25
C ASN A 101 7.53 11.09 -3.65
N ASN A 102 6.51 11.35 -2.82
CA ASN A 102 6.58 12.38 -1.80
C ASN A 102 6.59 11.66 -0.45
N ASN A 103 7.77 11.61 0.17
CA ASN A 103 7.96 11.18 1.55
C ASN A 103 7.15 12.09 2.47
N LYS A 104 5.93 11.66 2.83
CA LYS A 104 5.23 12.12 4.02
C LYS A 104 5.17 10.93 4.97
N SER A 105 5.74 11.10 6.15
CA SER A 105 5.69 10.14 7.26
C SER A 105 4.22 9.91 7.65
N ILE A 106 3.65 8.80 7.17
CA ILE A 106 2.37 8.31 7.64
C ILE A 106 2.67 7.59 8.95
N GLN A 107 2.34 8.25 10.05
CA GLN A 107 2.51 7.76 11.42
C GLN A 107 1.49 6.65 11.68
N SER A 108 1.93 5.43 11.92
CA SER A 108 1.07 4.36 12.45
C SER A 108 0.89 4.55 13.96
N ALA A 109 -0.27 4.15 14.48
CA ALA A 109 -0.69 4.35 15.88
C ALA A 109 0.24 3.69 16.94
N GLY A 110 1.27 2.95 16.54
CA GLY A 110 2.25 2.34 17.44
C GLY A 110 3.35 3.28 17.94
N ASN A 111 3.54 4.47 17.35
CA ASN A 111 4.69 5.32 17.70
C ASN A 111 4.51 6.16 18.98
N LEU A 112 3.30 6.24 19.55
CA LEU A 112 3.05 6.98 20.80
C LEU A 112 3.40 6.17 22.07
N TYR A 113 3.58 4.85 21.96
CA TYR A 113 3.90 4.00 23.12
C TYR A 113 5.41 3.91 23.44
N MET A 114 6.30 4.24 22.49
CA MET A 114 7.75 4.05 22.69
C MET A 114 8.39 5.07 23.64
N ASN A 115 7.79 6.26 23.83
CA ASN A 115 8.38 7.27 24.70
C ASN A 115 8.04 7.09 26.20
N ASN A 116 7.04 6.26 26.53
CA ASN A 116 6.62 6.03 27.92
C ASN A 116 7.16 4.71 28.52
N ILE A 117 7.76 3.82 27.73
CA ILE A 117 8.26 2.51 28.20
C ILE A 117 9.68 2.59 28.83
N ILE A 118 10.37 3.74 28.73
CA ILE A 118 11.73 3.93 29.27
C ILE A 118 11.75 3.98 30.83
N LYS A 119 10.59 3.88 31.49
CA LYS A 119 10.46 3.71 32.95
C LYS A 119 9.95 2.33 33.37
N GLY A 120 10.34 1.26 32.66
CA GLY A 120 10.01 -0.13 33.01
C GLY A 120 11.13 -0.86 33.79
N SER A 121 10.74 -1.76 34.70
CA SER A 121 11.58 -2.38 35.75
C SER A 121 12.78 -3.21 35.27
N SER A 122 13.75 -3.37 36.18
CA SER A 122 15.05 -4.04 36.05
C SER A 122 15.01 -5.46 35.45
N GLU A 123 13.89 -6.16 35.50
CA GLU A 123 13.74 -7.50 34.91
C GLU A 123 13.81 -7.51 33.37
N THR A 124 13.35 -6.46 32.68
CA THR A 124 13.29 -6.42 31.21
C THR A 124 14.67 -6.28 30.55
N ILE A 125 15.62 -5.65 31.25
CA ILE A 125 17.00 -5.45 30.77
C ILE A 125 17.79 -6.78 30.80
N ARG A 126 17.46 -7.68 31.74
CA ARG A 126 18.17 -8.95 31.89
C ARG A 126 17.91 -9.92 30.74
N GLN A 127 16.70 -9.92 30.16
CA GLN A 127 16.35 -10.80 29.03
C GLN A 127 17.01 -10.37 27.72
N LEU A 128 17.22 -9.07 27.52
CA LEU A 128 17.92 -8.51 26.35
C LEU A 128 19.38 -8.98 26.23
N SER A 129 20.06 -9.22 27.35
CA SER A 129 21.45 -9.68 27.36
C SER A 129 21.60 -11.14 26.88
N LYS A 130 20.57 -11.96 27.09
CA LYS A 130 20.55 -13.38 26.71
C LYS A 130 20.28 -13.57 25.21
N LEU A 131 19.44 -12.70 24.63
CA LEU A 131 19.16 -12.64 23.19
C LEU A 131 20.39 -12.35 22.33
N LYS A 132 21.33 -11.52 22.82
CA LYS A 132 22.58 -11.22 22.09
C LYS A 132 23.47 -12.43 21.86
N LYS A 133 23.38 -13.47 22.69
CA LYS A 133 24.28 -14.64 22.66
C LYS A 133 23.82 -15.75 21.71
N LEU A 134 22.57 -15.70 21.23
CA LEU A 134 21.94 -16.70 20.36
C LEU A 134 22.09 -16.40 18.85
N ASN A 135 22.55 -15.20 18.48
CA ASN A 135 22.55 -14.74 17.09
C ASN A 135 23.80 -15.13 16.26
N SER A 136 24.81 -15.74 16.87
CA SER A 136 26.14 -15.90 16.24
C SER A 136 26.19 -16.87 15.05
N SER A 137 25.19 -17.75 14.88
CA SER A 137 25.09 -18.65 13.70
C SER A 137 24.17 -18.12 12.60
N PHE A 138 23.44 -17.04 12.87
CA PHE A 138 22.47 -16.40 11.97
C PHE A 138 23.06 -15.16 11.28
N GLU A 139 24.11 -14.58 11.86
CA GLU A 139 24.79 -13.38 11.38
C GLU A 139 25.46 -13.55 10.00
N ASP A 140 25.94 -14.75 9.64
CA ASP A 140 26.65 -14.97 8.38
C ASP A 140 25.74 -14.86 7.14
N ALA A 141 24.48 -15.29 7.25
CA ALA A 141 23.47 -15.11 6.19
C ALA A 141 22.83 -13.70 6.19
N ILE A 142 22.95 -12.98 7.30
CA ILE A 142 22.40 -11.63 7.53
C ILE A 142 23.39 -10.51 7.22
N SER A 143 24.67 -10.83 6.96
CA SER A 143 25.66 -9.84 6.54
C SER A 143 25.20 -8.97 5.34
N THR A 144 24.25 -9.44 4.54
CA THR A 144 23.58 -8.70 3.45
C THR A 144 22.40 -7.81 3.87
N PHE A 145 21.80 -8.01 5.06
CA PHE A 145 20.68 -7.24 5.60
C PHE A 145 21.09 -6.58 6.92
N SER A 146 21.71 -5.40 6.79
CA SER A 146 22.44 -4.69 7.84
C SER A 146 21.56 -4.11 8.96
N SER A 147 20.23 -4.04 8.83
CA SER A 147 19.38 -3.31 9.78
C SER A 147 18.40 -4.18 10.57
N LYS A 148 18.12 -3.79 11.83
CA LYS A 148 17.08 -4.41 12.68
C LYS A 148 15.69 -4.38 12.02
N SER A 149 15.42 -3.41 11.15
CA SER A 149 14.18 -3.35 10.36
C SER A 149 14.07 -4.50 9.36
N ASP A 150 15.19 -4.95 8.81
CA ASP A 150 15.21 -6.02 7.82
C ASP A 150 14.87 -7.37 8.46
N ILE A 151 15.41 -7.64 9.65
CA ILE A 151 15.09 -8.86 10.41
C ILE A 151 13.59 -8.94 10.71
N LYS A 152 12.98 -7.83 11.17
CA LYS A 152 11.54 -7.79 11.44
C LYS A 152 10.71 -8.06 10.18
N PHE A 153 11.15 -7.50 9.04
CA PHE A 153 10.50 -7.76 7.76
C PHE A 153 10.62 -9.23 7.35
N ILE A 154 11.79 -9.85 7.48
CA ILE A 154 12.00 -11.26 7.12
C ILE A 154 11.15 -12.19 8.00
N HIS A 155 11.08 -11.94 9.31
CA HIS A 155 10.19 -12.69 10.20
C HIS A 155 8.72 -12.56 9.81
N TRP A 156 8.25 -11.32 9.61
CA TRP A 156 6.90 -11.05 9.13
C TRP A 156 6.62 -11.74 7.78
N PHE A 157 7.55 -11.66 6.84
CA PHE A 157 7.45 -12.30 5.53
C PHE A 157 7.39 -13.83 5.63
N ALA A 158 8.14 -14.44 6.55
CA ALA A 158 8.04 -15.87 6.82
C ALA A 158 6.63 -16.27 7.30
N GLY A 159 6.01 -15.45 8.17
CA GLY A 159 4.62 -15.64 8.59
C GLY A 159 3.63 -15.57 7.42
N ILE A 160 3.79 -14.60 6.52
CA ILE A 160 2.96 -14.49 5.29
C ILE A 160 3.12 -15.75 4.40
N ILE A 161 4.35 -16.26 4.26
CA ILE A 161 4.62 -17.47 3.47
C ILE A 161 3.95 -18.70 4.10
N ASP A 162 3.96 -18.79 5.42
CA ASP A 162 3.37 -19.90 6.16
C ASP A 162 1.83 -19.89 6.16
N GLY A 163 1.21 -18.72 6.04
CA GLY A 163 -0.23 -18.62 5.76
C GLY A 163 -0.55 -18.87 4.28
N ASP A 164 -0.35 -17.84 3.43
CA ASP A 164 -0.80 -17.83 2.03
C ASP A 164 0.28 -18.14 0.98
N GLY A 165 1.52 -18.42 1.41
CA GLY A 165 2.62 -18.77 0.51
C GLY A 165 2.53 -20.19 -0.05
N ASN A 166 3.15 -20.42 -1.20
CA ASN A 166 3.22 -21.73 -1.83
C ASN A 166 4.56 -21.95 -2.53
N PHE A 167 5.27 -23.02 -2.13
CA PHE A 167 6.43 -23.55 -2.84
C PHE A 167 5.92 -24.47 -3.96
N ASP A 168 5.97 -24.01 -5.22
CA ASP A 168 5.54 -24.80 -6.39
C ASP A 168 6.57 -25.88 -6.72
N LEU A 169 6.50 -26.98 -5.96
CA LEU A 169 7.33 -28.16 -6.13
C LEU A 169 6.64 -29.11 -7.12
N ARG A 170 7.40 -29.57 -8.12
CA ARG A 170 6.93 -30.53 -9.13
C ARG A 170 7.87 -31.71 -9.21
N LYS A 171 7.33 -32.89 -9.50
CA LYS A 171 8.13 -34.06 -9.84
C LYS A 171 8.38 -34.06 -11.34
N GLU A 172 9.63 -33.90 -11.75
CA GLU A 172 10.06 -34.01 -13.15
C GLU A 172 11.20 -35.04 -13.20
N SER A 173 11.06 -36.07 -14.04
CA SER A 173 12.09 -37.10 -14.26
C SER A 173 12.69 -37.68 -12.96
N ASN A 174 11.82 -38.09 -12.03
CA ASN A 174 12.15 -38.60 -10.69
C ASN A 174 12.84 -37.62 -9.71
N GLN A 175 13.05 -36.36 -10.08
CA GLN A 175 13.56 -35.32 -9.20
C GLN A 175 12.46 -34.34 -8.79
N ILE A 176 12.57 -33.78 -7.59
CA ILE A 176 11.69 -32.70 -7.13
C ILE A 176 12.33 -31.38 -7.53
N ILE A 177 11.61 -30.57 -8.32
CA ILE A 177 12.07 -29.28 -8.80
C ILE A 177 11.18 -28.18 -8.21
N LEU A 178 11.80 -27.15 -7.65
CA LEU A 178 11.09 -25.93 -7.27
C LEU A 178 10.97 -25.00 -8.49
N LYS A 179 9.75 -24.83 -9.00
CA LYS A 179 9.49 -23.96 -10.16
C LYS A 179 9.31 -22.50 -9.78
N SER A 180 8.67 -22.23 -8.64
CA SER A 180 8.45 -20.86 -8.16
C SER A 180 8.05 -20.83 -6.69
N ILE A 181 8.23 -19.68 -6.06
CA ILE A 181 7.62 -19.33 -4.77
C ILE A 181 6.52 -18.32 -5.07
N ARG A 182 5.31 -18.58 -4.58
CA ARG A 182 4.12 -17.78 -4.91
C ARG A 182 3.35 -17.38 -3.68
N ILE A 183 2.78 -16.18 -3.69
CA ILE A 183 1.80 -15.72 -2.70
C ILE A 183 0.59 -15.22 -3.48
N LYS A 184 -0.59 -15.75 -3.18
CA LYS A 184 -1.82 -15.41 -3.88
C LYS A 184 -2.79 -14.76 -2.90
N LEU A 185 -3.11 -13.49 -3.10
CA LEU A 185 -4.02 -12.72 -2.23
C LEU A 185 -5.15 -12.10 -3.03
N HIS A 186 -6.27 -11.81 -2.36
CA HIS A 186 -7.34 -11.01 -2.95
C HIS A 186 -6.82 -9.60 -3.29
N ASN A 187 -7.38 -8.96 -4.32
CA ASN A 187 -6.93 -7.64 -4.78
C ASN A 187 -7.07 -6.54 -3.73
N ARG A 188 -7.95 -6.74 -2.74
CA ARG A 188 -8.10 -5.85 -1.58
C ARG A 188 -6.81 -5.78 -0.73
N ASP A 189 -6.02 -6.85 -0.74
CA ASP A 189 -4.80 -7.03 0.07
C ASP A 189 -3.53 -6.84 -0.78
N LEU A 190 -3.65 -6.23 -1.96
CA LEU A 190 -2.53 -5.96 -2.89
C LEU A 190 -1.37 -5.21 -2.21
N ARG A 191 -1.65 -4.40 -1.18
CA ARG A 191 -0.64 -3.68 -0.39
C ARG A 191 0.36 -4.59 0.29
N ILE A 192 -0.03 -5.81 0.67
CA ILE A 192 0.88 -6.81 1.23
C ILE A 192 1.88 -7.23 0.16
N LEU A 193 1.40 -7.57 -1.04
CA LEU A 193 2.25 -7.99 -2.16
C LEU A 193 3.22 -6.88 -2.60
N THR A 194 2.77 -5.63 -2.67
CA THR A 194 3.64 -4.50 -3.05
C THR A 194 4.67 -4.19 -1.98
N ARG A 195 4.33 -4.31 -0.68
CA ARG A 195 5.29 -4.20 0.42
C ARG A 195 6.39 -5.26 0.28
N ILE A 196 6.00 -6.52 0.08
CA ILE A 196 6.95 -7.63 -0.13
C ILE A 196 7.87 -7.34 -1.32
N GLN A 197 7.32 -6.96 -2.46
CA GLN A 197 8.11 -6.65 -3.67
C GLN A 197 9.09 -5.50 -3.44
N ASN A 198 8.67 -4.42 -2.76
CA ASN A 198 9.51 -3.25 -2.50
C ASN A 198 10.62 -3.55 -1.49
N ASN A 199 10.37 -4.40 -0.51
CA ASN A 199 11.37 -4.80 0.48
C ASN A 199 12.39 -5.80 -0.08
N LEU A 200 11.96 -6.73 -0.94
CA LEU A 200 12.84 -7.73 -1.54
C LEU A 200 13.57 -7.20 -2.79
N ASN A 201 13.02 -6.21 -3.48
CA ASN A 201 13.53 -5.67 -4.77
C ASN A 201 13.57 -6.69 -5.93
N PHE A 202 12.93 -7.85 -5.78
CA PHE A 202 12.78 -8.84 -6.85
C PHE A 202 11.39 -9.50 -6.82
N GLY A 203 11.16 -10.44 -7.74
CA GLY A 203 9.85 -11.02 -7.98
C GLY A 203 8.90 -10.08 -8.74
N LYS A 204 7.75 -10.62 -9.15
CA LYS A 204 6.77 -9.90 -9.97
C LYS A 204 5.37 -10.11 -9.44
N ILE A 205 4.59 -9.04 -9.36
CA ILE A 205 3.15 -9.11 -9.10
C ILE A 205 2.41 -9.24 -10.43
N ARG A 206 1.50 -10.20 -10.52
CA ARG A 206 0.61 -10.41 -11.67
C ARG A 206 -0.83 -10.33 -11.22
N TYR A 207 -1.62 -9.54 -11.95
CA TYR A 207 -3.06 -9.46 -11.79
C TYR A 207 -3.73 -10.55 -12.64
N ASP A 208 -4.70 -11.27 -12.07
CA ASP A 208 -5.55 -12.16 -12.86
C ASP A 208 -6.73 -11.36 -13.42
N LYS A 209 -6.85 -11.28 -14.75
CA LYS A 209 -7.91 -10.49 -15.40
C LYS A 209 -9.32 -10.99 -15.07
N ASN A 210 -9.45 -12.28 -14.80
CA ASN A 210 -10.74 -12.94 -14.70
C ASN A 210 -11.18 -13.17 -13.25
N LYS A 211 -10.29 -12.96 -12.28
CA LYS A 211 -10.51 -13.31 -10.88
C LYS A 211 -10.00 -12.21 -9.96
N PRO A 212 -10.64 -11.99 -8.79
CA PRO A 212 -10.33 -10.84 -7.95
C PRO A 212 -9.08 -11.08 -7.08
N TYR A 213 -8.02 -11.66 -7.64
CA TYR A 213 -6.76 -11.91 -6.95
C TYR A 213 -5.55 -11.47 -7.75
N SER A 214 -4.48 -11.22 -7.00
CA SER A 214 -3.15 -10.94 -7.51
C SER A 214 -2.16 -11.96 -6.96
N ILE A 215 -1.12 -12.25 -7.73
CA ILE A 215 -0.11 -13.24 -7.38
C ILE A 215 1.26 -12.58 -7.40
N TYR A 216 1.97 -12.60 -6.28
CA TYR A 216 3.40 -12.33 -6.25
C TYR A 216 4.16 -13.62 -6.55
N ILE A 217 5.08 -13.57 -7.53
CA ILE A 217 5.78 -14.75 -8.05
C ILE A 217 7.28 -14.46 -8.10
N ILE A 218 8.06 -15.38 -7.51
CA ILE A 218 9.50 -15.46 -7.65
C ILE A 218 9.82 -16.74 -8.41
N SER A 219 10.44 -16.60 -9.59
CA SER A 219 10.73 -17.73 -10.48
C SER A 219 12.19 -17.79 -10.94
N LYS A 220 12.99 -16.74 -10.69
CA LYS A 220 14.43 -16.79 -10.99
C LYS A 220 15.11 -17.69 -9.96
N LYS A 221 16.01 -18.56 -10.44
CA LYS A 221 16.69 -19.56 -9.60
C LYS A 221 17.49 -18.92 -8.47
N GLU A 222 18.22 -17.85 -8.76
CA GLU A 222 19.01 -17.08 -7.80
C GLU A 222 18.13 -16.45 -6.72
N ASP A 223 17.08 -15.71 -7.11
CA ASP A 223 16.12 -15.10 -6.18
C ASP A 223 15.46 -16.15 -5.27
N MET A 224 15.06 -17.30 -5.81
CA MET A 224 14.48 -18.39 -5.01
C MET A 224 15.47 -18.95 -3.99
N LYS A 225 16.73 -19.14 -4.39
CA LYS A 225 17.80 -19.59 -3.48
C LYS A 225 18.01 -18.57 -2.35
N ASN A 226 18.02 -17.28 -2.67
CA ASN A 226 18.16 -16.21 -1.69
C ASN A 226 17.00 -16.22 -0.68
N ILE A 227 15.75 -16.39 -1.15
CA ILE A 227 14.60 -16.51 -0.26
C ILE A 227 14.68 -17.73 0.65
N ILE A 228 15.11 -18.88 0.14
CA ILE A 228 15.25 -20.08 0.97
C ILE A 228 16.31 -19.89 2.05
N ASN A 229 17.44 -19.26 1.72
CA ASN A 229 18.45 -18.93 2.73
C ASN A 229 17.88 -17.97 3.80
N LEU A 230 17.15 -16.93 3.40
CA LEU A 230 16.55 -15.95 4.33
C LEU A 230 15.50 -16.57 5.26
N LEU A 231 14.73 -17.54 4.76
CA LEU A 231 13.63 -18.18 5.49
C LEU A 231 14.08 -19.40 6.33
N ASN A 232 15.31 -19.87 6.15
CA ASN A 232 15.81 -21.07 6.81
C ASN A 232 15.92 -20.84 8.32
N GLY A 233 15.33 -21.75 9.11
CA GLY A 233 15.22 -21.60 10.57
C GLY A 233 14.10 -20.66 11.05
N ILE A 234 13.29 -20.07 10.15
CA ILE A 234 12.17 -19.18 10.51
C ILE A 234 10.81 -19.81 10.19
N ILE A 235 10.69 -20.49 9.04
CA ILE A 235 9.44 -21.16 8.60
C ILE A 235 9.03 -22.27 9.56
N LYS A 236 7.80 -22.21 10.09
CA LYS A 236 7.28 -23.11 11.14
C LYS A 236 6.11 -23.97 10.70
N ILE A 237 5.31 -23.58 9.70
CA ILE A 237 4.10 -24.33 9.31
C ILE A 237 4.36 -25.19 8.07
N LYS A 238 4.85 -24.61 6.96
CA LYS A 238 5.03 -25.31 5.67
C LYS A 238 6.36 -26.06 5.57
N ILE A 239 6.80 -26.69 6.67
CA ILE A 239 8.12 -27.33 6.80
C ILE A 239 8.35 -28.42 5.76
N SER A 240 7.34 -29.25 5.46
CA SER A 240 7.49 -30.37 4.52
C SER A 240 7.81 -29.89 3.09
N ALA A 241 7.17 -28.81 2.65
CA ALA A 241 7.46 -28.17 1.37
C ALA A 241 8.81 -27.43 1.42
N PHE A 242 9.08 -26.73 2.52
CA PHE A 242 10.33 -26.01 2.69
C PHE A 242 11.56 -26.93 2.69
N LYS A 243 11.53 -28.07 3.41
CA LYS A 243 12.59 -29.10 3.41
C LYS A 243 12.92 -29.60 2.00
N LYS A 244 11.89 -29.82 1.17
CA LYS A 244 12.06 -30.19 -0.25
C LYS A 244 12.70 -29.06 -1.06
N ALA A 245 12.32 -27.81 -0.80
CA ALA A 245 12.93 -26.64 -1.43
C ALA A 245 14.41 -26.47 -1.05
N CYS A 246 14.77 -26.66 0.23
CA CYS A 246 16.16 -26.69 0.69
C CYS A 246 16.97 -27.79 -0.01
N SER A 247 16.40 -28.99 -0.12
CA SER A 247 17.01 -30.13 -0.79
C SER A 247 17.31 -29.83 -2.28
N TYR A 248 16.39 -29.16 -2.97
CA TYR A 248 16.57 -28.78 -4.38
C TYR A 248 17.79 -27.86 -4.61
N PHE A 249 18.16 -27.03 -3.63
CA PHE A 249 19.31 -26.14 -3.70
C PHE A 249 20.55 -26.64 -2.94
N ASN A 250 20.52 -27.86 -2.41
CA ASN A 250 21.55 -28.42 -1.53
C ASN A 250 21.85 -27.52 -0.32
N ILE A 251 20.82 -26.91 0.26
CA ILE A 251 20.93 -26.11 1.49
C ILE A 251 20.61 -27.02 2.68
N GLN A 252 21.48 -27.03 3.69
CA GLN A 252 21.20 -27.72 4.95
C GLN A 252 20.02 -27.03 5.65
N TYR A 253 18.96 -27.79 5.87
CA TYR A 253 17.78 -27.29 6.56
C TYR A 253 18.08 -27.08 8.05
N ILE A 254 17.63 -25.94 8.58
CA ILE A 254 17.71 -25.59 10.00
C ILE A 254 16.30 -25.65 10.57
N GLU A 255 16.12 -26.45 11.62
CA GLU A 255 14.83 -26.59 12.31
C GLU A 255 14.52 -25.28 13.07
N PRO A 256 13.32 -24.70 12.90
CA PRO A 256 12.96 -23.42 13.51
C PRO A 256 12.72 -23.56 15.02
N ASN A 257 12.82 -22.44 15.74
CA ASN A 257 12.31 -22.36 17.11
C ASN A 257 10.79 -22.20 17.09
N TYR A 258 10.08 -23.23 17.57
CA TYR A 258 8.62 -23.25 17.66
C TYR A 258 8.06 -22.36 18.78
N ASN A 259 8.86 -22.01 19.78
CA ASN A 259 8.43 -21.09 20.82
C ASN A 259 8.34 -19.68 20.25
N LEU A 260 7.13 -19.10 20.25
CA LEU A 260 6.89 -17.74 19.81
C LEU A 260 7.20 -16.77 20.95
N GLU A 261 8.08 -15.80 20.67
CA GLU A 261 8.35 -14.72 21.60
C GLU A 261 7.22 -13.69 21.61
N ALA A 262 7.09 -12.96 22.71
CA ALA A 262 6.16 -11.83 22.76
C ALA A 262 6.53 -10.81 21.67
N LEU A 263 5.53 -10.37 20.90
CA LEU A 263 5.68 -9.42 19.78
C LEU A 263 6.57 -9.93 18.63
N ASP A 264 6.68 -11.25 18.44
CA ASP A 264 7.37 -11.84 17.28
C ASP A 264 6.69 -11.40 15.96
N PRO A 265 7.40 -10.70 15.05
CA PRO A 265 6.86 -10.29 13.76
C PRO A 265 6.36 -11.45 12.90
N TYR A 266 6.88 -12.66 13.11
CA TYR A 266 6.36 -13.84 12.43
C TYR A 266 4.86 -14.03 12.66
N PHE A 267 4.41 -13.86 13.91
CA PHE A 267 3.01 -14.04 14.26
C PHE A 267 2.12 -12.98 13.60
N SER A 268 2.59 -11.73 13.48
CA SER A 268 1.80 -10.70 12.78
C SER A 268 1.67 -10.99 11.28
N GLY A 269 2.68 -11.60 10.66
CA GLY A 269 2.57 -12.08 9.27
C GLY A 269 1.48 -13.14 9.11
N LEU A 270 1.39 -14.07 10.05
CA LEU A 270 0.35 -15.11 10.03
C LEU A 270 -1.06 -14.53 10.26
N ILE A 271 -1.18 -13.54 11.15
CA ILE A 271 -2.44 -12.82 11.38
C ILE A 271 -2.85 -11.99 10.16
N ASP A 272 -1.90 -11.40 9.42
CA ASP A 272 -2.20 -10.63 8.21
C ASP A 272 -2.76 -11.50 7.06
N THR A 273 -2.51 -12.82 7.05
CA THR A 273 -3.07 -13.76 6.05
C THR A 273 -4.34 -14.44 6.53
N ASP A 274 -4.27 -15.12 7.67
CA ASP A 274 -5.34 -16.01 8.16
C ASP A 274 -6.06 -15.47 9.40
N GLY A 275 -5.60 -14.34 9.93
CA GLY A 275 -6.21 -13.71 11.09
C GLY A 275 -7.58 -13.12 10.76
N SER A 276 -8.48 -13.22 11.73
CA SER A 276 -9.77 -12.55 11.69
C SER A 276 -10.00 -11.83 13.02
N ILE A 277 -10.69 -10.71 12.95
CA ILE A 277 -11.14 -9.95 14.12
C ILE A 277 -12.63 -9.75 13.90
N ILE A 278 -13.46 -10.33 14.77
CA ILE A 278 -14.90 -10.36 14.62
C ILE A 278 -15.52 -9.58 15.77
N PHE A 279 -16.38 -8.62 15.46
CA PHE A 279 -17.21 -7.99 16.49
C PHE A 279 -18.53 -8.74 16.60
N ASN A 280 -18.73 -9.43 17.71
CA ASN A 280 -19.96 -10.11 18.03
C ASN A 280 -20.95 -9.13 18.67
N TYR A 281 -21.93 -8.68 17.86
CA TYR A 281 -22.93 -7.70 18.28
C TYR A 281 -23.81 -8.18 19.44
N ALA A 282 -24.20 -9.46 19.46
CA ALA A 282 -25.11 -9.98 20.48
C ALA A 282 -24.47 -9.95 21.88
N SER A 283 -23.18 -10.25 21.95
CA SER A 283 -22.41 -10.22 23.21
C SER A 283 -21.60 -8.94 23.41
N ASN A 284 -21.69 -7.97 22.51
CA ASN A 284 -20.92 -6.72 22.53
C ASN A 284 -19.41 -6.93 22.80
N ARG A 285 -18.80 -7.92 22.13
CA ARG A 285 -17.38 -8.28 22.35
C ARG A 285 -16.63 -8.50 21.04
N ILE A 286 -15.32 -8.25 21.06
CA ILE A 286 -14.40 -8.56 19.97
C ILE A 286 -13.86 -9.97 20.21
N GLU A 287 -13.93 -10.82 19.21
CA GLU A 287 -13.42 -12.20 19.16
C GLU A 287 -12.30 -12.31 18.12
#